data_AF-A0A9X8VEH6-F1
#
_entry.id   AF-A0A9X8VEH6-F1
#
_cell.length_a   1.000
_cell.length_b   1.000
_cell.length_c   1.000
_cell.angle_alpha   90.00
_cell.angle_beta   90.00
_cell.angle_gamma   90.00
#
_symmetry.space_group_name_H-M   'P 1'
#
loop_
_entity.id
_entity.type
_entity.pdbx_description
1 polymer ?
#
loop_
_entity_poly.entity_id
_entity_poly.type
_entity_poly.pdbx_seq_one_letter_code
_entity_poly.pdbx_strand_id
1 'polypeptide(L)'
;LAMRIYTEEEGARLDAGCRGFLLFLEQIQVLNLETREMVIDRVMALDNAEFDLEDLKWVVLMVLFNIPGYESAYQQMEELLFEVNEGYLH
;
A
#
# COMPACT_ATOMS: atom_id res chain seq x y z
N LEU A 1 3.58 10.12 14.02
CA LEU A 1 4.41 9.44 13.01
C LEU A 1 5.53 8.68 13.71
N ALA A 2 5.44 7.36 13.76
CA ALA A 2 6.56 6.52 14.16
C ALA A 2 7.33 6.14 12.89
N MET A 3 8.64 6.41 12.85
CA MET A 3 9.49 6.01 11.72
C MET A 3 9.72 4.50 11.78
N ARG A 4 9.13 3.75 10.85
CA ARG A 4 9.39 2.32 10.69
C ARG A 4 10.77 2.12 10.09
N ILE A 5 11.52 1.16 10.63
CA ILE A 5 12.81 0.72 10.08
C ILE A 5 12.52 -0.51 9.23
N TYR A 6 12.86 -0.46 7.94
CA TYR A 6 12.74 -1.60 7.03
C TYR A 6 14.00 -2.46 7.11
N THR A 7 13.81 -3.77 7.12
CA THR A 7 14.91 -4.74 6.97
C THR A 7 15.49 -4.67 5.54
N GLU A 8 16.66 -5.28 5.33
CA GLU A 8 17.26 -5.32 3.99
C GLU A 8 16.38 -6.05 2.98
N GLU A 9 15.72 -7.13 3.41
CA GLU A 9 14.81 -7.93 2.58
C GLU A 9 13.58 -7.11 2.16
N GLU A 10 12.93 -6.46 3.14
CA GLU A 10 11.82 -5.55 2.86
C GLU A 10 12.26 -4.37 1.99
N GLY A 11 13.46 -3.82 2.20
CA GLY A 11 13.99 -2.71 1.41
C GLY A 11 14.34 -3.08 -0.02
N ALA A 12 14.69 -4.35 -0.28
CA ALA A 12 14.89 -4.88 -1.62
C ALA A 12 13.56 -5.09 -2.35
N ARG A 13 12.51 -5.47 -1.61
CA ARG A 13 11.17 -5.73 -2.15
C ARG A 13 10.32 -4.46 -2.32
N LEU A 14 10.33 -3.60 -1.31
CA LEU A 14 9.64 -2.32 -1.25
C LEU A 14 10.65 -1.22 -1.52
N ASP A 15 10.73 -0.83 -2.80
CA ASP A 15 11.62 0.24 -3.23
C ASP A 15 11.25 1.61 -2.60
N ALA A 16 11.95 2.67 -2.98
CA ALA A 16 11.65 4.01 -2.47
C ALA A 16 10.22 4.48 -2.82
N GLY A 17 9.70 4.14 -4.00
CA GLY A 17 8.36 4.50 -4.43
C GLY A 17 7.28 3.82 -3.58
N CYS A 18 7.42 2.51 -3.37
CA CYS A 18 6.55 1.71 -2.52
C CYS A 18 6.48 2.26 -1.08
N ARG A 19 7.64 2.52 -0.49
CA ARG A 19 7.73 3.04 0.89
C ARG A 19 7.16 4.46 1.00
N GLY A 20 7.38 5.30 -0.01
CA GLY A 20 6.79 6.63 -0.10
C GLY A 20 5.26 6.57 -0.17
N PHE A 21 4.72 5.62 -0.94
CA PHE A 21 3.28 5.42 -1.07
C PHE A 21 2.64 4.91 0.23
N LEU A 22 3.25 3.94 0.91
CA LEU A 22 2.78 3.49 2.24
C LEU A 22 2.76 4.63 3.26
N LEU A 23 3.80 5.48 3.26
CA LEU A 23 3.86 6.65 4.12
C LEU A 23 2.75 7.66 3.79
N PHE A 24 2.49 7.90 2.50
CA PHE A 24 1.41 8.76 2.06
C PHE A 24 0.05 8.26 2.54
N LEU A 25 -0.26 6.97 2.35
CA LEU A 25 -1.51 6.37 2.81
C LEU A 25 -1.69 6.45 4.34
N GLU A 26 -0.60 6.33 5.10
CA GLU A 26 -0.62 6.54 6.56
C GLU A 26 -0.90 8.02 6.90
N GLN A 27 -0.34 8.97 6.17
CA GLN A 27 -0.57 10.41 6.40
C GLN A 27 -2.02 10.82 6.17
N ILE A 28 -2.68 10.26 5.15
CA ILE A 28 -4.09 10.52 4.87
C ILE A 28 -5.05 9.61 5.64
N GLN A 29 -4.53 8.76 6.54
CA GLN A 29 -5.30 7.86 7.41
C GLN A 29 -6.08 6.76 6.68
N VAL A 30 -5.72 6.45 5.42
CA VAL A 30 -6.20 5.25 4.72
C VAL A 30 -5.61 4.00 5.36
N LEU A 31 -4.33 4.06 5.73
CA LEU A 31 -3.68 3.04 6.55
C LEU A 31 -3.42 3.56 7.96
N ASN A 32 -3.48 2.66 8.93
CA ASN A 32 -2.94 2.88 10.27
C ASN A 32 -1.72 1.96 10.47
N LEU A 33 -1.09 2.00 11.64
CA LEU A 33 0.08 1.16 11.92
C LEU A 33 -0.24 -0.33 11.69
N GLU A 34 -1.39 -0.81 12.13
CA GLU A 34 -1.77 -2.22 12.05
C GLU A 34 -1.97 -2.65 10.60
N THR A 35 -2.77 -1.90 9.82
CA THR A 35 -3.04 -2.24 8.42
C THR A 35 -1.82 -2.06 7.54
N ARG A 36 -0.91 -1.14 7.86
CA ARG A 36 0.39 -1.01 7.18
C ARG A 36 1.24 -2.26 7.35
N GLU A 37 1.35 -2.81 8.56
CA GLU A 37 2.08 -4.06 8.78
C GLU A 37 1.42 -5.23 8.05
N MET A 38 0.08 -5.31 8.04
CA MET A 38 -0.64 -6.35 7.29
C MET A 38 -0.34 -6.29 5.78
N VAL A 39 -0.28 -5.10 5.20
CA VAL A 39 0.10 -4.91 3.78
C VAL A 39 1.52 -5.44 3.54
N ILE A 40 2.47 -5.07 4.40
CA ILE A 40 3.86 -5.48 4.25
C ILE A 40 3.98 -7.01 4.39
N ASP A 41 3.31 -7.61 5.37
CA ASP A 41 3.26 -9.07 5.53
C ASP A 41 2.67 -9.78 4.30
N ARG A 42 1.68 -9.17 3.62
CA ARG A 42 1.16 -9.71 2.36
C ARG A 42 2.14 -9.57 1.22
N VAL A 43 2.80 -8.41 1.08
CA VAL A 43 3.82 -8.20 0.04
C VAL A 43 4.97 -9.20 0.18
N MET A 44 5.46 -9.41 1.41
CA MET A 44 6.56 -10.34 1.67
C MET A 44 6.15 -11.81 1.46
N ALA A 45 4.86 -12.13 1.55
CA ALA A 45 4.34 -13.47 1.28
C ALA A 45 4.11 -13.76 -0.21
N LEU A 46 4.18 -12.76 -1.09
CA LEU A 46 4.06 -12.96 -2.53
C LEU A 46 5.35 -13.55 -3.10
N ASP A 47 5.23 -14.63 -3.87
CA ASP A 47 6.35 -15.37 -4.49
C ASP A 47 6.64 -14.91 -5.94
N ASN A 48 6.36 -13.65 -6.27
CA ASN A 48 6.70 -13.07 -7.58
C ASN A 48 8.17 -12.60 -7.61
N ALA A 49 8.86 -12.74 -8.73
CA ALA A 49 10.26 -12.27 -8.84
C ALA A 49 10.36 -10.74 -8.93
N GLU A 50 9.37 -10.11 -9.56
CA GLU A 50 9.27 -8.65 -9.73
C GLU A 50 8.04 -8.15 -8.98
N PHE A 51 8.20 -7.06 -8.24
CA PHE A 51 7.15 -6.40 -7.48
C PHE A 51 7.32 -4.90 -7.67
N ASP A 52 6.26 -4.23 -8.12
CA ASP A 52 6.27 -2.79 -8.36
C ASP A 52 5.22 -2.04 -7.53
N LEU A 53 5.15 -0.73 -7.75
CA LEU A 53 4.20 0.13 -7.04
C LEU A 53 2.73 -0.19 -7.39
N GLU A 54 2.47 -0.70 -8.59
CA GLU A 54 1.13 -1.08 -9.01
C GLU A 54 0.68 -2.35 -8.28
N ASP A 55 1.55 -3.35 -8.18
CA ASP A 55 1.32 -4.54 -7.36
C ASP A 55 1.02 -4.16 -5.90
N LEU A 56 1.77 -3.22 -5.33
CA LEU A 56 1.53 -2.73 -3.97
C LEU A 56 0.12 -2.16 -3.78
N LYS A 57 -0.35 -1.34 -4.72
CA LYS A 57 -1.69 -0.75 -4.64
C LYS A 57 -2.78 -1.84 -4.63
N TRP A 58 -2.61 -2.89 -5.44
CA TRP A 58 -3.51 -4.03 -5.44
C TRP A 58 -3.48 -4.78 -4.10
N VAL A 59 -2.29 -4.99 -3.52
CA VAL A 59 -2.16 -5.61 -2.20
C VAL A 59 -2.84 -4.76 -1.12
N VAL A 60 -2.71 -3.43 -1.17
CA VAL A 60 -3.41 -2.52 -0.24
C VAL A 60 -4.93 -2.69 -0.35
N LEU A 61 -5.49 -2.68 -1.56
CA LEU A 61 -6.91 -2.93 -1.77
C LEU A 61 -7.34 -4.30 -1.22
N MET A 62 -6.56 -5.35 -1.51
CA MET A 62 -6.84 -6.70 -1.01
C MET A 62 -6.85 -6.75 0.53
N VAL A 63 -5.93 -6.07 1.20
CA VAL A 63 -5.91 -6.02 2.67
C VAL A 63 -7.12 -5.26 3.21
N LEU A 64 -7.39 -4.06 2.69
CA LEU A 64 -8.52 -3.25 3.15
C LEU A 64 -9.88 -3.94 2.94
N PHE A 65 -10.05 -4.64 1.81
CA PHE A 65 -11.26 -5.39 1.50
C PHE A 65 -11.52 -6.54 2.48
N ASN A 66 -10.45 -7.16 2.99
CA ASN A 66 -10.55 -8.34 3.87
C ASN A 66 -10.74 -7.98 5.35
N ILE A 67 -10.75 -6.69 5.73
CA ILE A 67 -10.93 -6.25 7.12
C ILE A 67 -12.31 -5.62 7.29
N PRO A 68 -13.19 -6.18 8.13
CA PRO A 68 -14.49 -5.58 8.43
C PRO A 68 -14.35 -4.17 9.02
N GLY A 69 -15.16 -3.20 8.56
CA GLY A 69 -15.14 -1.83 9.07
C GLY A 69 -14.15 -0.88 8.38
N TYR A 70 -13.45 -1.34 7.34
CA TYR A 70 -12.52 -0.54 6.53
C TYR A 70 -13.11 -0.10 5.19
N GLU A 71 -14.43 -0.13 5.02
CA GLU A 71 -15.10 0.17 3.75
C GLU A 71 -14.81 1.60 3.27
N SER A 72 -14.72 2.56 4.20
CA SER A 72 -14.37 3.96 3.85
C SER A 72 -12.92 4.10 3.39
N ALA A 73 -11.98 3.39 4.02
CA ALA A 73 -10.58 3.42 3.62
C ALA A 73 -10.39 2.73 2.25
N TYR A 74 -11.12 1.64 2.01
CA TYR A 74 -11.16 0.96 0.73
C TYR A 74 -11.67 1.90 -0.38
N GLN A 75 -12.80 2.59 -0.16
CA GLN A 75 -13.34 3.53 -1.15
C GLN A 75 -12.37 4.69 -1.44
N GLN A 76 -11.73 5.26 -0.42
CA GLN A 76 -10.72 6.32 -0.62
C GLN A 76 -9.52 5.82 -1.44
N MET A 77 -9.07 4.59 -1.19
CA MET A 77 -8.00 3.97 -1.97
C MET A 77 -8.42 3.77 -3.43
N GLU A 78 -9.66 3.32 -3.69
CA GLU A 78 -10.19 3.21 -5.05
C GLU A 78 -10.21 4.57 -5.75
N GLU A 79 -10.75 5.62 -5.11
CA GLU A 79 -10.79 6.99 -5.65
C GLU A 79 -9.39 7.49 -6.04
N LEU A 80 -8.38 7.28 -5.18
CA LEU A 80 -6.99 7.63 -5.48
C LEU A 80 -6.43 6.90 -6.71
N LEU A 81 -6.82 5.64 -6.94
CA LEU A 81 -6.39 4.89 -8.13
C LEU A 81 -7.06 5.41 -9.39
N PHE A 82 -8.33 5.82 -9.32
CA PHE A 82 -9.02 6.44 -10.44
C PHE A 82 -8.43 7.80 -10.80
N GLU A 83 -8.17 8.68 -9.82
CA GLU A 83 -7.56 10.00 -10.07
C GLU A 83 -6.18 9.91 -10.71
N VAL A 84 -5.34 8.97 -10.26
CA VAL A 84 -4.01 8.75 -10.84
C VAL A 84 -4.15 8.29 -12.30
N ASN A 85 -5.09 7.41 -12.62
CA ASN A 85 -5.31 6.93 -13.98
C ASN A 85 -5.91 8.00 -14.91
N GLU A 86 -6.80 8.88 -14.42
CA GLU A 86 -7.33 9.99 -15.21
C GLU A 86 -6.26 11.03 -15.56
N GLY A 87 -5.27 11.24 -14.68
CA GLY A 87 -4.12 12.11 -14.94
C GLY A 87 -3.19 11.66 -16.08
N TYR A 88 -3.22 10.38 -16.46
CA TYR A 88 -2.46 9.84 -17.61
C TYR A 88 -3.21 9.99 -18.95
N LEU A 89 -4.49 10.34 -18.93
CA LEU A 89 -5.34 10.45 -20.11
C LEU A 89 -5.45 11.89 -20.67
N HIS A 90 -4.74 12.86 -20.09
CA HIS A 90 -4.75 14.27 -20.47
C HIS A 90 -3.43 14.77 -21.10
#